data_AF-A0A928U4D0-F1
#
_entry.id   AF-A0A928U4D0-F1
#
_cell.length_a   1.000
_cell.length_b   1.000
_cell.length_c   1.000
_cell.angle_alpha   90.00
_cell.angle_beta   90.00
_cell.angle_gamma   90.00
#
_symmetry.space_group_name_H-M   'P 1'
#
loop_
_entity.id
_entity.type
_entity.pdbx_description
1 polymer ?
#
loop_
_entity_poly.entity_id
_entity_poly.type
_entity_poly.pdbx_seq_one_letter_code
_entity_poly.pdbx_strand_id
1 'polypeptide(L)' 'MPTLSVILCRYLSRAIVDQATVLRAQYGFKTPDSIHLAAAIVGQCDLFLTNDGRLSKCKEITVEVLSL' A
#
# COMPACT_ATOMS: atom_id res chain seq x y z
N MET A 1 -12.95 14.68 -8.95
CA MET A 1 -13.41 13.27 -9.07
C MET A 1 -12.17 12.40 -8.96
N PRO A 2 -12.02 11.54 -7.95
CA PRO A 2 -10.87 10.66 -7.90
C PRO A 2 -11.03 9.63 -9.02
N THR A 3 -10.15 9.66 -10.02
CA THR A 3 -10.01 8.56 -10.97
C THR A 3 -9.44 7.38 -10.20
N LEU A 4 -10.18 6.27 -10.12
CA LEU A 4 -9.69 5.04 -9.51
C LEU A 4 -8.51 4.51 -10.34
N SER A 5 -7.29 4.87 -9.95
CA SER A 5 -6.07 4.45 -10.65
C SER A 5 -5.57 3.13 -10.05
N VAL A 6 -5.50 2.09 -10.88
CA VAL A 6 -4.92 0.80 -10.49
C VAL A 6 -3.40 0.90 -10.60
N ILE A 7 -2.68 0.75 -9.49
CA ILE A 7 -1.22 0.62 -9.53
C ILE A 7 -0.87 -0.79 -9.97
N LEU A 8 -0.42 -0.91 -11.21
CA LEU A 8 0.32 -2.07 -11.67
C LEU A 8 1.79 -1.89 -11.27
N CYS A 9 2.26 -2.61 -10.26
CA CYS A 9 3.67 -2.66 -9.90
C CYS A 9 4.46 -3.46 -10.95
N ARG A 10 4.58 -2.92 -12.18
CA ARG A 10 5.34 -3.54 -13.26
C ARG A 10 6.85 -3.45 -13.03
N TYR A 11 7.29 -2.46 -12.26
CA TYR A 11 8.67 -2.24 -11.86
C TYR A 11 8.73 -1.81 -10.39
N LEU A 12 9.61 -2.45 -9.62
CA LEU A 12 9.86 -2.12 -8.22
C LEU A 12 11.00 -1.11 -8.14
N SER A 13 10.68 0.17 -7.92
CA SER A 13 11.69 1.21 -7.79
C SER A 13 12.35 1.15 -6.41
N ARG A 14 13.57 1.70 -6.28
CA ARG A 14 14.25 1.84 -4.99
C ARG A 14 13.37 2.55 -3.95
N ALA A 15 12.63 3.59 -4.35
CA ALA A 15 11.73 4.31 -3.46
C ALA A 15 10.63 3.40 -2.88
N ILE A 16 10.06 2.49 -3.69
CA ILE A 16 9.06 1.53 -3.21
C ILE A 16 9.70 0.53 -2.24
N VAL A 17 10.91 0.04 -2.54
CA VAL A 17 11.61 -0.90 -1.64
C VAL A 17 11.92 -0.25 -0.31
N ASP A 18 12.49 0.95 -0.32
CA ASP A 18 12.87 1.68 0.89
C ASP A 18 11.63 1.96 1.76
N GLN A 19 10.53 2.42 1.14
CA GLN A 19 9.27 2.63 1.83
C GLN A 19 8.66 1.32 2.37
N ALA A 20 8.73 0.22 1.60
CA ALA A 20 8.23 -1.09 2.03
C ALA A 20 9.01 -1.62 3.24
N THR A 21 10.33 -1.40 3.29
CA THR A 21 11.16 -1.78 4.43
C THR A 21 10.73 -1.04 5.70
N VAL A 22 10.45 0.27 5.60
CA VAL A 22 9.94 1.07 6.73
C VAL A 22 8.60 0.54 7.21
N LEU A 23 7.62 0.36 6.31
CA LEU A 23 6.30 -0.15 6.66
C LEU A 23 6.36 -1.54 7.30
N ARG A 24 7.22 -2.42 6.77
CA ARG A 24 7.44 -3.75 7.34
C ARG A 24 8.02 -3.69 8.74
N ALA A 25 9.02 -2.84 8.97
CA ALA A 25 9.63 -2.68 10.29
C ALA A 25 8.64 -2.10 11.32
N GLN A 26 7.81 -1.15 10.91
CA GLN A 26 6.87 -0.44 11.78
C GLN A 26 5.64 -1.28 12.13
N TYR A 27 5.08 -2.01 11.16
CA TYR A 27 3.78 -2.69 11.34
C TYR A 27 3.87 -4.22 11.30
N GLY A 28 5.00 -4.78 10.89
CA GLY A 28 5.16 -6.23 10.73
C GLY A 28 4.36 -6.82 9.56
N PHE A 29 3.91 -6.01 8.60
CA PHE A 29 3.24 -6.49 7.39
C PHE A 29 4.11 -7.47 6.61
N LYS A 30 3.52 -8.44 5.91
CA LYS A 30 4.29 -9.37 5.06
C LYS A 30 4.97 -8.58 3.94
N THR A 31 6.05 -9.13 3.39
CA THR A 31 6.82 -8.46 2.33
C THR A 31 5.95 -8.02 1.14
N PRO A 32 5.05 -8.86 0.58
CA PRO A 32 4.18 -8.43 -0.52
C PRO A 32 3.24 -7.28 -0.13
N ASP A 33 2.61 -7.37 1.05
CA ASP A 33 1.70 -6.33 1.56
C ASP A 33 2.41 -4.99 1.75
N SER A 34 3.63 -5.05 2.30
CA SER A 34 4.47 -3.87 2.52
C SER A 34 4.83 -3.21 1.19
N ILE A 35 5.13 -4.02 0.16
CA ILE A 35 5.43 -3.53 -1.19
C ILE A 35 4.19 -2.90 -1.83
N HIS A 36 3.01 -3.50 -1.71
CA HIS A 36 1.78 -2.95 -2.28
C HIS A 36 1.38 -1.62 -1.62
N LEU A 37 1.43 -1.54 -0.29
CA LEU A 37 1.16 -0.29 0.44
C LEU A 37 2.20 0.78 0.07
N ALA A 38 3.49 0.43 0.04
CA ALA A 38 4.54 1.34 -0.36
C ALA A 38 4.37 1.85 -1.80
N ALA A 39 3.98 0.98 -2.73
CA ALA A 39 3.72 1.36 -4.11
C ALA A 39 2.55 2.36 -4.20
N ALA A 40 1.48 2.15 -3.41
CA ALA A 40 0.36 3.08 -3.33
C ALA A 40 0.74 4.45 -2.78
N ILE A 41 1.53 4.47 -1.72
CA ILE A 41 2.03 5.70 -1.10
C ILE A 41 2.96 6.46 -2.07
N VAL A 42 3.94 5.77 -2.67
CA VAL A 42 4.89 6.37 -3.62
C VAL A 42 4.19 6.82 -4.91
N GLY A 43 3.18 6.09 -5.35
CA GLY A 43 2.30 6.45 -6.46
C GLY A 43 1.30 7.55 -6.13
N GLN A 44 1.32 8.10 -4.91
CA GLN A 44 0.46 9.17 -4.44
C GLN A 44 -1.04 8.85 -4.58
N CYS A 45 -1.42 7.60 -4.32
CA CYS A 45 -2.83 7.24 -4.25
C CYS A 45 -3.49 7.85 -3.00
N ASP A 46 -4.72 8.33 -3.17
CA ASP A 46 -5.54 8.81 -2.06
C ASP A 46 -6.10 7.65 -1.20
N LEU A 47 -6.28 6.47 -1.81
CA LEU A 47 -7.00 5.34 -1.23
C LEU A 47 -6.37 4.00 -1.66
N PHE A 48 -6.23 3.08 -0.71
CA PHE A 48 -5.84 1.69 -0.92
C PHE A 48 -7.02 0.76 -0.63
N LEU A 49 -7.55 0.12 -1.67
CA LEU A 49 -8.64 -0.84 -1.57
C LEU A 49 -8.10 -2.25 -1.31
N THR A 50 -8.64 -2.93 -0.31
CA THR A 50 -8.24 -4.32 0.00
C THR A 50 -9.39 -5.10 0.62
N ASN A 51 -9.35 -6.43 0.53
CA ASN A 51 -10.21 -7.31 1.33
C ASN A 51 -9.53 -7.77 2.63
N ASP A 52 -8.24 -7.50 2.82
CA ASP A 52 -7.51 -7.85 4.04
C ASP A 52 -7.60 -6.72 5.06
N GLY A 53 -8.50 -6.89 6.04
CA GLY A 53 -8.69 -5.94 7.13
C GLY A 53 -7.46 -5.67 7.98
N ARG A 54 -6.42 -6.53 7.94
CA ARG A 54 -5.18 -6.33 8.69
C ARG A 54 -4.39 -5.11 8.20
N LEU A 55 -4.53 -4.73 6.93
CA LEU A 55 -3.79 -3.64 6.31
C LEU A 55 -4.31 -2.26 6.71
N SER A 56 -5.52 -2.18 7.28
CA SER A 56 -6.08 -0.95 7.86
C SER A 56 -5.25 -0.33 8.98
N LYS A 57 -4.24 -1.04 9.49
CA LYS A 57 -3.28 -0.53 10.48
C LYS A 57 -2.29 0.48 9.88
N CYS A 58 -2.12 0.49 8.55
CA CYS A 58 -1.25 1.44 7.85
C CYS A 58 -1.84 2.85 7.99
N LYS A 59 -1.07 3.81 8.49
CA LYS A 59 -1.54 5.19 8.73
C LYS A 59 -1.08 6.16 7.65
N GLU A 60 -0.16 5.71 6.81
CA GLU A 60 0.50 6.48 5.76
C GLU A 60 -0.39 6.65 4.51
N ILE A 61 -1.45 5.83 4.38
CA ILE A 61 -2.46 5.92 3.33
C ILE A 61 -3.82 5.51 3.88
N THR A 62 -4.89 6.11 3.37
CA THR A 62 -6.26 5.68 3.68
C THR A 62 -6.48 4.28 3.14
N VAL A 63 -6.89 3.35 4.00
CA VAL A 63 -7.21 1.97 3.61
C VAL A 63 -8.70 1.75 3.77
N GLU A 64 -9.36 1.34 2.69
CA GLU A 64 -10.77 0.93 2.73
C GLU A 64 -10.86 -0.57 2.49
N VAL A 65 -11.50 -1.23 3.46
CA VAL A 65 -11.66 -2.68 3.46
C VAL A 65 -12.99 -3.02 2.81
N LEU A 66 -12.93 -3.66 1.66
CA LEU A 66 -14.11 -4.12 0.94
C LEU A 66 -14.53 -5.49 1.51
N SER A 67 -15.65 -5.49 2.22
CA SER A 67 -16.38 -6.70 2.57
C SER A 67 -17.40 -6.97 1.48
N LEU A 68 -17.10 -7.93 0.60
CA LEU A 68 -18.08 -8.56 -0.30
C LEU A 68 -18.88 -9.63 0.43
#